data_AF-A0A098THC0-F1
#
_entry.id   AF-A0A098THC0-F1
#
_cell.length_a   1.000
_cell.length_b   1.000
_cell.length_c   1.000
_cell.angle_alpha   90.00
_cell.angle_beta   90.00
_cell.angle_gamma   90.00
#
_symmetry.space_group_name_H-M   'P 1'
#
loop_
_entity.id
_entity.type
_entity.pdbx_description
1 polymer ?
#
loop_
_entity_poly.entity_id
_entity_poly.type
_entity_poly.pdbx_seq_one_letter_code
_entity_poly.pdbx_strand_id
1 'polypeptide(L)'
;MDWVINGCELVYGFFWRQGQTEEAQRYRKRAEEHYQLLLKAQQERARGGDEDRFKSHTLKVSEVNELKQQLASHPQVKQAYLVEKVVAYFPEERFCVLGIFRKQGLLESSDAAQKLINLLVTDLQFPTQAYIIILNHSRSGKLKKKICQIDQSLIFRR
;
A
#
# COMPACT_ATOMS: atom_id res chain seq x y z
N MET A 1 5.63 -15.10 2.05
CA MET A 1 5.28 -16.52 2.24
C MET A 1 4.21 -16.57 3.32
N ASP A 2 3.04 -17.15 3.04
CA ASP A 2 1.94 -17.19 4.00
C ASP A 2 2.03 -18.45 4.86
N TRP A 3 2.25 -18.26 6.16
CA TRP A 3 2.49 -19.36 7.09
C TRP A 3 1.23 -20.18 7.40
N VAL A 4 0.04 -19.58 7.26
CA VAL A 4 -1.23 -20.27 7.54
C VAL A 4 -1.52 -21.29 6.45
N ILE A 5 -1.33 -20.92 5.18
CA ILE A 5 -1.55 -21.84 4.04
C ILE A 5 -0.56 -23.00 4.13
N ASN A 6 0.74 -22.71 4.24
CA ASN A 6 1.78 -23.74 4.32
C ASN A 6 1.56 -24.69 5.51
N GLY A 7 1.20 -24.14 6.68
CA GLY A 7 0.89 -24.95 7.85
C GLY A 7 -0.31 -25.86 7.65
N CYS A 8 -1.40 -25.33 7.05
CA CYS A 8 -2.58 -26.13 6.73
C CYS A 8 -2.28 -27.24 5.71
N GLU A 9 -1.44 -26.98 4.70
CA GLU A 9 -1.03 -27.99 3.72
C GLU A 9 -0.23 -29.13 4.35
N LEU A 10 0.69 -28.82 5.27
CA LEU A 10 1.46 -29.83 6.01
C LEU A 10 0.55 -30.73 6.85
N VAL A 11 -0.39 -30.11 7.59
CA VAL A 11 -1.33 -30.85 8.45
C VAL A 11 -2.33 -31.66 7.61
N TYR A 12 -2.80 -31.11 6.49
CA TYR A 12 -3.60 -31.83 5.50
C TYR A 12 -2.89 -33.12 5.05
N GLY A 13 -1.63 -33.01 4.62
CA GLY A 13 -0.85 -34.17 4.15
C GLY A 13 -0.58 -35.20 5.24
N PHE A 14 -0.49 -34.79 6.51
CA PHE A 14 -0.39 -35.70 7.65
C PHE A 14 -1.68 -36.52 7.84
N PHE A 15 -2.83 -35.86 7.94
CA PHE A 15 -4.11 -36.54 8.18
C PHE A 15 -4.57 -37.38 6.99
N TRP A 16 -4.31 -36.90 5.77
CA TRP A 16 -4.62 -37.64 4.55
C TRP A 16 -3.90 -39.00 4.50
N ARG A 17 -2.62 -39.04 4.87
CA ARG A 17 -1.83 -40.29 4.92
C ARG A 17 -2.31 -41.28 5.98
N GLN A 18 -3.04 -40.82 7.00
CA GLN A 18 -3.61 -41.67 8.05
C GLN A 18 -5.06 -42.09 7.76
N GLY A 19 -5.61 -41.73 6.60
CA GLY A 19 -7.01 -41.99 6.25
C GLY A 19 -8.02 -41.15 7.05
N GLN A 20 -7.56 -40.16 7.81
CA GLN A 20 -8.39 -39.24 8.59
C GLN A 20 -8.91 -38.12 7.70
N THR A 21 -9.74 -38.48 6.72
CA THR A 21 -10.19 -37.62 5.62
C THR A 21 -10.97 -36.39 6.11
N GLU A 22 -11.81 -36.53 7.14
CA GLU A 22 -12.60 -35.40 7.66
C GLU A 22 -11.71 -34.31 8.25
N GLU A 23 -10.71 -34.69 9.05
CA GLU A 23 -9.76 -33.73 9.62
C GLU A 23 -8.90 -33.09 8.53
N ALA A 24 -8.44 -33.87 7.55
CA ALA A 24 -7.74 -33.32 6.38
C ALA A 24 -8.58 -32.24 5.68
N GLN A 25 -9.86 -32.51 5.40
CA GLN A 25 -10.74 -31.54 4.73
C GLN A 25 -10.96 -30.25 5.55
N ARG A 26 -10.95 -30.31 6.89
CA ARG A 26 -11.02 -29.10 7.73
C ARG A 26 -9.83 -28.17 7.48
N TYR A 27 -8.62 -28.70 7.41
CA TYR A 27 -7.42 -27.89 7.15
C TYR A 27 -7.39 -27.38 5.70
N ARG A 28 -7.87 -28.17 4.73
CA ARG A 28 -8.05 -27.69 3.35
C ARG A 28 -9.01 -26.50 3.29
N LYS A 29 -10.17 -26.61 3.95
CA LYS A 29 -11.17 -25.53 4.00
C LYS A 29 -10.60 -24.26 4.64
N ARG A 30 -9.86 -24.42 5.75
CA ARG A 30 -9.19 -23.29 6.42
C ARG A 30 -8.17 -22.60 5.52
N ALA A 31 -7.36 -23.37 4.77
CA ALA A 31 -6.41 -22.80 3.81
C ALA A 31 -7.12 -22.01 2.71
N GLU A 32 -8.21 -22.55 2.17
CA GLU A 32 -9.03 -21.88 1.15
C GLU A 32 -9.63 -20.57 1.69
N GLU A 33 -10.25 -20.60 2.87
CA GLU A 33 -10.82 -19.41 3.51
C GLU A 33 -9.76 -18.33 3.72
N HIS A 34 -8.56 -18.71 4.19
CA HIS A 34 -7.45 -17.78 4.36
C HIS A 34 -6.95 -17.21 3.03
N TYR A 35 -6.84 -18.05 1.99
CA TYR A 35 -6.46 -17.60 0.65
C TYR A 35 -7.45 -16.59 0.08
N GLN A 36 -8.76 -16.80 0.27
CA GLN A 36 -9.78 -15.83 -0.13
C GLN A 36 -9.65 -14.49 0.61
N LEU A 37 -9.27 -14.50 1.89
CA LEU A 37 -8.98 -13.26 2.63
C LEU A 37 -7.76 -12.55 2.06
N LEU A 38 -6.69 -13.26 1.73
CA LEU A 38 -5.49 -12.68 1.11
C LEU A 38 -5.81 -12.00 -0.23
N LEU A 39 -6.61 -12.65 -1.09
CA LEU A 39 -7.02 -12.08 -2.37
C LEU A 39 -7.81 -10.77 -2.17
N LYS A 40 -8.76 -10.76 -1.23
CA LYS A 40 -9.53 -9.55 -0.90
C LYS A 40 -8.65 -8.44 -0.36
N ALA A 41 -7.70 -8.77 0.50
CA ALA A 41 -6.75 -7.82 1.06
C ALA A 41 -5.82 -7.24 -0.01
N GLN A 42 -5.35 -8.06 -0.94
CA GLN A 42 -4.55 -7.63 -2.09
C GLN A 42 -5.36 -6.70 -3.00
N GLN A 43 -6.60 -7.04 -3.33
CA GLN A 43 -7.48 -6.20 -4.15
C GLN A 43 -7.76 -4.85 -3.49
N GLU A 44 -8.01 -4.84 -2.17
CA GLU A 44 -8.16 -3.62 -1.39
C GLU A 44 -6.89 -2.76 -1.46
N ARG A 45 -5.70 -3.35 -1.32
CA ARG A 45 -4.42 -2.64 -1.33
C ARG A 45 -3.84 -2.35 -2.73
N ALA A 46 -4.42 -2.90 -3.80
CA ALA A 46 -3.90 -2.73 -5.16
C ALA A 46 -3.95 -1.28 -5.67
N ARG A 47 -4.79 -0.42 -5.05
CA ARG A 47 -4.94 0.99 -5.44
C ARG A 47 -5.34 1.87 -4.26
N GLY A 48 -4.92 3.14 -4.31
CA GLY A 48 -5.53 4.23 -3.56
C GLY A 48 -6.52 5.00 -4.44
N GLY A 49 -7.81 4.95 -4.11
CA GLY A 49 -8.90 5.50 -4.92
C GLY A 49 -9.83 6.44 -4.16
N ASP A 50 -10.71 7.10 -4.91
CA ASP A 50 -11.65 8.09 -4.36
C ASP A 50 -12.62 7.51 -3.33
N GLU A 51 -12.96 6.22 -3.39
CA GLU A 51 -13.89 5.57 -2.45
C GLU A 51 -13.22 5.14 -1.15
N ASP A 52 -11.89 5.21 -1.08
CA ASP A 52 -11.17 4.79 0.10
C ASP A 52 -11.33 5.78 1.27
N ARG A 53 -11.20 5.21 2.47
CA ARG A 53 -11.12 5.95 3.71
C ARG A 53 -9.65 6.04 4.13
N PHE A 54 -9.26 7.23 4.56
CA PHE A 54 -7.89 7.52 4.97
C PHE A 54 -7.89 8.11 6.37
N LYS A 55 -6.80 7.86 7.10
CA LYS A 55 -6.51 8.43 8.42
C LYS A 55 -5.08 8.95 8.46
N SER A 56 -4.74 9.73 9.48
CA SER A 56 -3.37 10.19 9.71
C SER A 56 -2.43 9.00 9.81
N HIS A 57 -1.23 9.15 9.24
CA HIS A 57 -0.22 8.10 9.35
C HIS A 57 0.25 7.99 10.80
N THR A 58 0.66 6.79 11.19
CA THR A 58 1.19 6.50 12.53
C THR A 58 2.68 6.12 12.46
N LEU A 59 3.38 6.57 11.41
CA LEU A 59 4.84 6.47 11.31
C LEU A 59 5.52 7.33 12.38
N LYS A 60 6.68 6.86 12.84
CA LYS A 60 7.53 7.58 13.78
C LYS A 60 8.15 8.80 13.11
N VAL A 61 8.51 9.80 13.92
CA VAL A 61 9.15 11.03 13.44
C VAL A 61 10.46 10.74 12.69
N SER A 62 11.24 9.76 13.14
CA SER A 62 12.48 9.32 12.47
C SER A 62 12.20 8.78 11.06
N GLU A 63 11.22 7.89 10.91
CA GLU A 63 10.81 7.29 9.63
C GLU A 63 10.30 8.36 8.65
N VAL A 64 9.51 9.32 9.15
CA VAL A 64 9.04 10.46 8.35
C VAL A 64 10.20 11.34 7.90
N ASN A 65 11.21 11.55 8.75
CA ASN A 65 12.39 12.34 8.41
C ASN A 65 13.29 11.65 7.38
N GLU A 66 13.46 10.34 7.46
CA GLU A 66 14.16 9.55 6.44
C GLU A 66 13.45 9.66 5.10
N LEU A 67 12.12 9.50 5.07
CA LEU A 67 11.33 9.69 3.85
C LEU A 67 11.46 11.12 3.29
N LYS A 68 11.45 12.15 4.14
CA LYS A 68 11.69 13.54 3.70
C LYS A 68 13.04 13.71 3.03
N GLN A 69 14.10 13.12 3.59
CA GLN A 69 15.45 13.20 3.03
C GLN A 69 15.53 12.49 1.67
N GLN A 70 14.94 11.30 1.55
CA GLN A 70 14.85 10.58 0.28
C GLN A 70 14.05 11.39 -0.75
N LEU A 71 12.88 11.94 -0.40
CA LEU A 71 12.09 12.79 -1.30
C LEU A 71 12.84 14.06 -1.74
N ALA A 72 13.72 14.60 -0.89
CA ALA A 72 14.53 15.77 -1.23
C ALA A 72 15.55 15.50 -2.34
N SER A 73 15.99 14.24 -2.54
CA SER A 73 16.89 13.86 -3.64
C SER A 73 16.20 13.90 -5.02
N HIS A 74 14.88 14.03 -5.06
CA HIS A 74 14.09 14.07 -6.28
C HIS A 74 13.63 15.51 -6.61
N PRO A 75 14.25 16.22 -7.58
CA PRO A 75 13.92 17.61 -7.92
C PRO A 75 12.49 17.81 -8.45
N GLN A 76 11.91 16.75 -8.99
CA GLN A 76 10.57 16.72 -9.59
C GLN A 76 9.46 16.71 -8.53
N VAL A 77 9.74 16.25 -7.30
CA VAL A 77 8.78 16.26 -6.19
C VAL A 77 8.68 17.68 -5.62
N LYS A 78 7.48 18.26 -5.66
CA LYS A 78 7.16 19.58 -5.07
C LYS A 78 6.61 19.42 -3.67
N GLN A 79 5.66 18.50 -3.48
CA GLN A 79 5.07 18.18 -2.18
C GLN A 79 4.82 16.68 -2.11
N ALA A 80 4.83 16.13 -0.91
CA ALA A 80 4.41 14.76 -0.65
C ALA A 80 3.50 14.72 0.58
N TYR A 81 2.39 14.01 0.44
CA TYR A 81 1.40 13.77 1.47
C TYR A 81 1.33 12.28 1.78
N LEU A 82 1.41 11.90 3.04
CA LEU A 82 1.36 10.53 3.50
C LEU A 82 0.10 10.31 4.34
N VAL A 83 -0.65 9.27 4.04
CA VAL A 83 -1.82 8.87 4.82
C VAL A 83 -1.85 7.35 4.96
N GLU A 84 -2.56 6.85 5.96
CA GLU A 84 -2.87 5.42 6.07
C GLU A 84 -4.25 5.14 5.49
N LYS A 85 -4.33 4.12 4.63
CA LYS A 85 -5.61 3.58 4.17
C LYS A 85 -6.24 2.78 5.30
N VAL A 86 -7.52 3.00 5.54
CA VAL A 86 -8.32 2.16 6.44
C VAL A 86 -8.68 0.90 5.69
N VAL A 87 -8.05 -0.21 6.06
CA VAL A 87 -8.21 -1.54 5.46
C VAL A 87 -9.15 -2.40 6.31
N ALA A 88 -9.98 -3.21 5.65
CA ALA A 88 -10.90 -4.15 6.31
C ALA A 88 -10.25 -5.52 6.55
N TYR A 89 -9.38 -5.97 5.65
CA TYR A 89 -8.75 -7.28 5.71
C TYR A 89 -7.32 -7.16 6.24
N PHE A 90 -6.99 -7.89 7.31
CA PHE A 90 -5.71 -7.78 8.04
C PHE A 90 -5.42 -6.33 8.49
N PRO A 91 -6.25 -5.74 9.38
CA PRO A 91 -6.07 -4.36 9.85
C PRO A 91 -4.76 -4.10 10.60
N GLU A 92 -4.13 -5.14 11.11
CA GLU A 92 -2.78 -5.14 11.68
C GLU A 92 -1.69 -4.84 10.62
N GLU A 93 -1.93 -5.17 9.35
CA GLU A 93 -1.04 -4.87 8.24
C GLU A 93 -1.34 -3.47 7.67
N ARG A 94 -0.61 -2.49 8.22
CA ARG A 94 -0.74 -1.08 7.87
C ARG A 94 -0.37 -0.82 6.41
N PHE A 95 -1.24 -0.12 5.69
CA PHE A 95 -1.03 0.24 4.29
C PHE A 95 -1.06 1.76 4.10
N CYS A 96 0.05 2.32 3.61
CA CYS A 96 0.17 3.76 3.39
C CYS A 96 -0.12 4.15 1.94
N VAL A 97 -0.57 5.38 1.74
CA VAL A 97 -0.64 6.01 0.41
C VAL A 97 0.22 7.27 0.43
N LEU A 98 1.20 7.34 -0.47
CA LEU A 98 2.04 8.51 -0.69
C LEU A 98 1.53 9.28 -1.91
N GLY A 99 0.87 10.40 -1.65
CA GLY A 99 0.41 11.34 -2.65
C GLY A 99 1.49 12.36 -3.02
N ILE A 100 1.89 12.40 -4.28
CA ILE A 100 2.95 13.27 -4.79
C ILE A 100 2.36 14.40 -5.64
N PHE A 101 2.74 15.63 -5.32
CA PHE A 101 2.63 16.76 -6.24
C PHE A 101 3.95 16.92 -6.96
N ARG A 102 3.95 16.72 -8.27
CA ARG A 102 5.14 16.91 -9.11
C ARG A 102 5.22 18.33 -9.67
N LYS A 103 6.41 18.81 -10.00
CA LYS A 103 6.58 19.97 -10.87
C LYS A 103 6.18 19.54 -12.30
N GLN A 104 5.34 20.33 -12.96
CA GLN A 104 4.94 20.07 -14.35
C GLN A 104 5.71 21.02 -15.28
N GLY A 105 6.27 20.48 -16.35
CA GLY A 105 6.89 21.26 -17.42
C GLY A 105 5.88 21.65 -18.49
N LEU A 106 6.15 22.72 -19.25
CA LEU A 106 5.33 23.15 -20.39
C LEU A 106 5.38 22.15 -21.55
N LEU A 107 6.50 21.44 -21.71
CA LEU A 107 6.75 20.38 -22.69
C LEU A 107 7.15 19.11 -21.94
N GLU A 108 6.15 18.36 -21.48
CA GLU A 108 6.37 17.08 -20.81
C GLU A 108 5.75 15.95 -21.62
N SER A 109 6.42 14.79 -21.62
CA SER A 109 5.86 13.58 -22.19
C SER A 109 4.65 13.11 -21.39
N SER A 110 3.70 12.46 -22.07
CA SER A 110 2.52 11.88 -21.44
C SER A 110 2.86 10.83 -20.36
N ASP A 111 4.05 10.22 -20.43
CA ASP A 111 4.54 9.20 -19.52
C ASP A 111 5.37 9.74 -18.33
N ALA A 112 5.63 11.05 -18.27
CA ALA A 112 6.50 11.66 -17.24
C ALA A 112 6.02 11.36 -15.80
N ALA A 113 4.70 11.34 -15.59
CA ALA A 113 4.12 10.98 -14.29
C ALA A 113 4.42 9.52 -13.92
N GLN A 114 4.29 8.58 -14.86
CA GLN A 114 4.56 7.17 -14.60
C GLN A 114 6.05 6.90 -14.40
N LYS A 115 6.92 7.58 -15.16
CA LYS A 115 8.38 7.53 -14.96
C LYS A 115 8.79 7.96 -13.55
N LEU A 116 8.20 9.04 -13.04
CA LEU A 116 8.44 9.50 -11.67
C LEU A 116 7.93 8.47 -10.65
N ILE A 117 6.74 7.90 -10.83
CA ILE A 117 6.24 6.83 -9.93
C ILE A 117 7.23 5.66 -9.90
N ASN A 118 7.64 5.15 -11.07
CA ASN A 118 8.54 3.99 -11.15
C ASN A 118 9.89 4.28 -10.48
N LEU A 119 10.42 5.49 -10.66
CA LEU A 119 11.64 5.94 -10.01
C LEU A 119 11.47 5.98 -8.48
N LEU A 120 10.39 6.60 -7.98
CA LEU A 120 10.12 6.64 -6.54
C LEU A 120 9.87 5.26 -5.93
N VAL A 121 9.21 4.35 -6.65
CA VAL A 121 9.01 2.96 -6.18
C VAL A 121 10.34 2.22 -6.07
N THR A 122 11.30 2.53 -6.94
CA THR A 122 12.62 1.89 -6.95
C THR A 122 13.55 2.47 -5.89
N ASP A 123 13.53 3.80 -5.72
CA ASP A 123 14.52 4.52 -4.92
C ASP A 123 14.08 4.69 -3.45
N LEU A 124 12.77 4.76 -3.18
CA LEU A 124 12.28 5.01 -1.83
C LEU A 124 12.27 3.74 -0.98
N GLN A 125 13.00 3.79 0.13
CA GLN A 125 12.90 2.83 1.21
C GLN A 125 11.75 3.22 2.13
N PHE A 126 10.61 2.54 1.96
CA PHE A 126 9.46 2.73 2.84
C PHE A 126 9.53 1.82 4.07
N PRO A 127 9.15 2.33 5.26
CA PRO A 127 9.09 1.54 6.49
C PRO A 127 7.93 0.54 6.51
N THR A 128 6.97 0.66 5.58
CA THR A 128 5.81 -0.23 5.46
C THR A 128 5.37 -0.32 3.99
N GLN A 129 4.41 -1.19 3.69
CA GLN A 129 3.78 -1.24 2.37
C GLN A 129 3.11 0.10 2.03
N ALA A 130 3.37 0.60 0.82
CA ALA A 130 2.84 1.87 0.36
C ALA A 130 2.43 1.85 -1.11
N TYR A 131 1.41 2.65 -1.44
CA TYR A 131 1.01 2.96 -2.80
C TYR A 131 1.38 4.41 -3.14
N ILE A 132 2.06 4.63 -4.26
CA ILE A 132 2.45 5.99 -4.70
C ILE A 132 1.47 6.47 -5.77
N ILE A 133 0.96 7.69 -5.62
CA ILE A 133 0.03 8.30 -6.57
C ILE A 133 0.39 9.77 -6.85
N ILE A 134 0.19 10.23 -8.08
CA ILE A 134 0.35 11.63 -8.45
C ILE A 134 -0.97 12.39 -8.20
N LEU A 135 -0.94 13.46 -7.41
CA LEU A 135 -2.13 14.23 -6.99
C LEU A 135 -2.42 15.49 -7.81
N ASN A 136 -1.61 15.79 -8.83
CA ASN A 136 -1.78 16.98 -9.66
C ASN A 136 -2.18 16.66 -11.11
N HIS A 137 -2.89 15.56 -11.33
CA HIS A 137 -3.56 15.27 -12.61
C HIS A 137 -5.08 15.50 -12.51
N SER A 138 -5.73 15.79 -13.64
CA SER A 138 -7.16 16.16 -13.72
C SER A 138 -8.11 15.18 -13.02
N ARG A 139 -7.83 13.87 -13.07
CA ARG A 139 -8.65 12.81 -12.45
C ARG A 139 -8.50 12.63 -10.93
N SER A 140 -7.61 13.36 -10.25
CA SER A 140 -7.29 13.14 -8.82
C SER A 140 -7.96 14.13 -7.86
N GLY A 141 -8.86 15.00 -8.33
CA GLY A 141 -9.37 16.13 -7.56
C GLY A 141 -10.02 15.75 -6.21
N LYS A 142 -10.82 14.68 -6.19
CA LYS A 142 -11.48 14.19 -4.97
C LYS A 142 -10.46 13.57 -4.00
N LEU A 143 -9.67 12.61 -4.45
CA LEU A 143 -8.60 11.99 -3.65
C LEU A 143 -7.62 13.01 -3.08
N LYS A 144 -7.16 13.97 -3.89
CA LYS A 144 -6.32 15.08 -3.46
C LYS A 144 -6.94 15.81 -2.28
N LYS A 145 -8.22 16.20 -2.40
CA LYS A 145 -8.92 16.93 -1.33
C LYS A 145 -8.98 16.10 -0.05
N LYS A 146 -9.32 14.81 -0.16
CA LYS A 146 -9.36 13.88 0.99
C LYS A 146 -8.01 13.76 1.69
N ILE A 147 -6.94 13.52 0.94
CA ILE A 147 -5.60 13.32 1.49
C ILE A 147 -5.07 14.61 2.12
N CYS A 148 -5.19 15.75 1.44
CA CYS A 148 -4.65 17.02 1.94
C CYS A 148 -5.41 17.58 3.16
N GLN A 149 -6.63 17.11 3.44
CA GLN A 149 -7.41 17.51 4.62
C GLN A 149 -7.08 16.72 5.88
N ILE A 150 -6.32 15.63 5.76
CA ILE A 150 -5.95 14.80 6.91
C ILE A 150 -4.81 15.48 7.67
N ASP A 151 -4.95 15.52 8.99
CA ASP A 151 -3.94 16.10 9.87
C ASP A 151 -2.60 15.37 9.75
N GLN A 152 -1.53 16.16 9.74
CA GLN A 152 -0.14 15.69 9.59
C GLN A 152 0.14 14.95 8.28
N SER A 153 -0.79 14.99 7.30
CA SER A 153 -0.59 14.31 6.02
C SER A 153 0.56 14.91 5.21
N LEU A 154 0.77 16.23 5.24
CA LEU A 154 1.88 16.87 4.52
C LEU A 154 3.22 16.52 5.18
N ILE A 155 3.98 15.61 4.58
CA ILE A 155 5.29 15.21 5.08
C ILE A 155 6.44 15.95 4.39
N PHE A 156 6.30 16.38 3.14
CA PHE A 156 7.39 17.04 2.43
C PHE A 156 6.89 18.20 1.59
N ARG A 157 7.64 19.30 1.58
CA ARG A 157 7.41 20.46 0.71
C ARG A 157 8.75 21.10 0.38
N ARG A 158 8.97 21.37 -0.90
CA ARG A 158 10.06 22.21 -1.39
C ARG A 158 9.58 23.64 -1.61
#